data_AF-A0A3A8RFT6-F1
#
_entry.id   AF-A0A3A8RFT6-F1
#
_cell.length_a   1.000
_cell.length_b   1.000
_cell.length_c   1.000
_cell.angle_alpha   90.00
_cell.angle_beta   90.00
_cell.angle_gamma   90.00
#
_symmetry.space_group_name_H-M   'P 1'
#
loop_
_entity.id
_entity.type
_entity.pdbx_description
1 polymer ?
#
loop_
_entity_poly.entity_id
_entity_poly.type
_entity_poly.pdbx_seq_one_letter_code
_entity_poly.pdbx_strand_id
1 'polypeptide(L)'
;MTTSLDLFAIQPRVTLDDYASQETFASHHRALAARADALRPRDASGRPLNPALAVWPEMVGAALGLMGHLPRVRRRKTTNGALTRVALAEWLGMFRTWSAFHPPTMEECLYATVAPRVHRAMYETFSGIARDFGLWVVAGSALLPTNRLGPDTPEYAPAGARTFNTSYTFSPDGHCVAVTRKVNLVPTQEDVLHLSPGRPEDLPVLDTPFGKLGTLVCYDGFREPHTSGEPYFVPCAQYLDALGVEVLAQPSANAWSWDAPWAFNAPGETQLRSEQWFNEGLFTQLRTLKRVRYAVNPQLTGGFFDNTFEAPSLILERRGPDDVHVLARSADPRGEDVLHVTVPR
;
A
#
# COMPACT_ATOMS: atom_id res chain seq x y z
N MET A 1 -15.69 -6.16 27.01
CA MET A 1 -14.67 -5.56 26.11
C MET A 1 -13.92 -6.70 25.46
N THR A 2 -13.79 -6.68 24.14
CA THR A 2 -13.21 -7.78 23.37
C THR A 2 -11.68 -7.81 23.58
N THR A 3 -11.12 -8.98 23.88
CA THR A 3 -9.70 -9.15 24.26
C THR A 3 -8.79 -9.41 23.08
N SER A 4 -9.36 -9.61 21.90
CA SER A 4 -8.64 -10.02 20.70
C SER A 4 -8.87 -9.05 19.54
N LEU A 5 -8.05 -9.20 18.51
CA LEU A 5 -8.00 -8.45 17.26
C LEU A 5 -7.86 -9.46 16.12
N ASP A 6 -8.66 -9.31 15.07
CA ASP A 6 -8.44 -10.03 13.82
C ASP A 6 -7.53 -9.20 12.90
N LEU A 7 -6.45 -9.79 12.42
CA LEU A 7 -5.51 -9.17 11.47
C LEU A 7 -5.63 -9.86 10.12
N PHE A 8 -5.75 -9.06 9.06
CA PHE A 8 -5.81 -9.54 7.69
C PHE A 8 -4.77 -8.88 6.80
N ALA A 9 -3.91 -9.69 6.17
CA ALA A 9 -3.07 -9.27 5.05
C ALA A 9 -3.74 -9.74 3.76
N ILE A 10 -4.19 -8.81 2.93
CA ILE A 10 -4.87 -9.09 1.66
C ILE A 10 -3.84 -9.10 0.54
N GLN A 11 -3.68 -10.22 -0.15
CA GLN A 11 -2.75 -10.40 -1.26
C GLN A 11 -3.54 -10.52 -2.58
N PRO A 12 -3.98 -9.41 -3.20
CA PRO A 12 -4.63 -9.44 -4.50
C PRO A 12 -3.63 -9.85 -5.60
N ARG A 13 -4.09 -10.68 -6.54
CA ARG A 13 -3.39 -10.90 -7.82
C ARG A 13 -4.03 -10.04 -8.89
N VAL A 14 -3.33 -8.99 -9.31
CA VAL A 14 -3.88 -7.98 -10.23
C VAL A 14 -3.44 -8.20 -11.68
N THR A 15 -4.32 -7.80 -12.59
CA THR A 15 -4.14 -7.73 -14.03
C THR A 15 -4.66 -6.39 -14.53
N LEU A 16 -4.37 -6.02 -15.79
CA LEU A 16 -4.92 -4.79 -16.36
C LEU A 16 -6.44 -4.77 -16.38
N ASP A 17 -7.11 -5.92 -16.55
CA ASP A 17 -8.56 -5.96 -16.70
C ASP A 17 -9.30 -5.59 -15.40
N ASP A 18 -8.65 -5.77 -14.25
CA ASP A 18 -9.18 -5.34 -12.94
C ASP A 18 -9.33 -3.81 -12.84
N TYR A 19 -8.64 -3.07 -13.70
CA TYR A 19 -8.66 -1.60 -13.78
C TYR A 19 -9.52 -1.07 -14.94
N ALA A 20 -10.34 -1.91 -15.56
CA ALA A 20 -11.16 -1.51 -16.71
C ALA A 20 -12.17 -0.41 -16.37
N SER A 21 -12.76 -0.49 -15.18
CA SER A 21 -13.71 0.48 -14.65
C SER A 21 -13.65 0.52 -13.13
N GLN A 22 -14.27 1.52 -12.53
CA GLN A 22 -14.35 1.65 -11.08
C GLN A 22 -15.14 0.48 -10.47
N GLU A 23 -16.19 0.02 -11.16
CA GLU A 23 -17.00 -1.12 -10.72
C GLU A 23 -16.20 -2.42 -10.72
N THR A 24 -15.38 -2.65 -11.76
CA THR A 24 -14.52 -3.84 -11.85
C THR A 24 -13.50 -3.86 -10.72
N PHE A 25 -12.81 -2.75 -10.49
CA PHE A 25 -11.85 -2.58 -9.40
C PHE A 25 -12.51 -2.78 -8.03
N ALA A 26 -13.68 -2.15 -7.82
CA ALA A 26 -14.44 -2.30 -6.59
C ALA A 26 -14.88 -3.74 -6.36
N SER A 27 -15.40 -4.41 -7.40
CA SER A 27 -15.87 -5.80 -7.33
C SER A 27 -14.75 -6.76 -6.94
N HIS A 28 -13.57 -6.63 -7.56
CA HIS A 28 -12.41 -7.47 -7.24
C HIS A 28 -12.00 -7.33 -5.77
N HIS A 29 -11.84 -6.10 -5.27
CA HIS A 29 -11.42 -5.89 -3.89
C HIS A 29 -12.52 -6.17 -2.86
N ARG A 30 -13.80 -5.98 -3.21
CA ARG A 30 -14.92 -6.39 -2.35
C ARG A 30 -15.02 -7.91 -2.23
N ALA A 31 -14.71 -8.67 -3.29
CA ALA A 31 -14.66 -10.13 -3.21
C ALA A 31 -13.58 -10.60 -2.22
N LEU A 32 -12.41 -9.93 -2.21
CA LEU A 32 -11.35 -10.19 -1.22
C LEU A 32 -11.78 -9.82 0.20
N ALA A 33 -12.45 -8.68 0.37
CA ALA A 33 -13.01 -8.28 1.67
C ALA A 33 -14.07 -9.26 2.18
N ALA A 34 -14.94 -9.78 1.29
CA ALA A 34 -15.91 -10.80 1.65
C ALA A 34 -15.25 -12.11 2.10
N ARG A 35 -14.14 -12.51 1.48
CA ARG A 35 -13.31 -13.64 1.95
C ARG A 35 -12.74 -13.38 3.35
N ALA A 36 -12.23 -12.17 3.61
CA ALA A 36 -11.76 -11.81 4.95
C ALA A 36 -12.89 -11.84 5.98
N ASP A 37 -14.05 -11.29 5.65
CA ASP A 37 -15.21 -11.27 6.56
C ASP A 37 -15.77 -12.67 6.86
N ALA A 38 -15.68 -13.60 5.90
CA ALA A 38 -16.06 -14.99 6.09
C ALA A 38 -15.15 -15.77 7.07
N LEU A 39 -13.90 -15.33 7.25
CA LEU A 39 -12.94 -15.93 8.18
C LEU A 39 -13.10 -15.43 9.62
N ARG A 40 -13.87 -14.34 9.84
CA ARG A 40 -14.01 -13.73 11.15
C ARG A 40 -14.82 -14.62 12.11
N PRO A 41 -14.34 -14.83 13.36
CA PRO A 41 -15.13 -15.47 14.39
C PRO A 41 -16.42 -14.70 14.68
N ARG A 42 -17.55 -15.41 14.83
CA ARG A 42 -18.88 -14.80 15.06
C ARG A 42 -19.57 -15.37 16.29
N ASP A 43 -20.41 -14.54 16.91
CA ASP A 43 -21.33 -14.99 17.96
C ASP A 43 -22.52 -15.76 17.37
N ALA A 44 -23.38 -16.30 18.24
CA ALA A 44 -24.58 -17.05 17.83
C ALA A 44 -25.58 -16.21 17.01
N SER A 45 -25.48 -14.88 17.03
CA SER A 45 -26.29 -13.96 16.21
C SER A 45 -25.63 -13.58 14.88
N GLY A 46 -24.47 -14.15 14.57
CA GLY A 46 -23.72 -13.89 13.34
C GLY A 46 -22.90 -12.60 13.36
N ARG A 47 -22.76 -11.93 14.50
CA ARG A 47 -21.96 -10.70 14.61
C ARG A 47 -20.48 -11.02 14.85
N PRO A 48 -19.55 -10.31 14.21
CA PRO A 48 -18.12 -10.50 14.46
C PRO A 48 -17.76 -10.32 15.94
N LEU A 49 -16.93 -11.22 16.47
CA LEU A 49 -16.50 -11.19 17.87
C LEU A 49 -15.44 -10.13 18.15
N ASN A 50 -14.58 -9.81 17.16
CA ASN A 50 -13.44 -8.93 17.33
C ASN A 50 -13.50 -7.73 16.35
N PRO A 51 -12.91 -6.58 16.70
CA PRO A 51 -12.49 -5.61 15.70
C PRO A 51 -11.48 -6.28 14.76
N ALA A 52 -11.46 -5.82 13.53
CA ALA A 52 -10.61 -6.37 12.48
C ALA A 52 -9.86 -5.25 11.77
N LEU A 53 -8.56 -5.45 11.55
CA LEU A 53 -7.72 -4.63 10.68
C LEU A 53 -7.42 -5.42 9.41
N ALA A 54 -7.77 -4.86 8.26
CA ALA A 54 -7.47 -5.43 6.96
C ALA A 54 -6.59 -4.47 6.16
N VAL A 55 -5.46 -4.98 5.66
CA VAL A 55 -4.44 -4.19 4.97
C VAL A 55 -4.31 -4.69 3.53
N TRP A 56 -4.40 -3.76 2.58
CA TRP A 56 -4.16 -3.97 1.15
C TRP A 56 -2.74 -3.54 0.78
N PRO A 57 -2.19 -4.04 -0.34
CA PRO A 57 -0.80 -3.79 -0.70
C PRO A 57 -0.57 -2.43 -1.34
N GLU A 58 0.69 -2.04 -1.38
CA GLU A 58 1.15 -0.87 -2.12
C GLU A 58 0.82 -0.99 -3.61
N MET A 59 0.73 0.14 -4.31
CA MET A 59 0.52 0.23 -5.76
C MET A 59 -0.79 -0.39 -6.26
N VAL A 60 -1.66 -0.88 -5.38
CA VAL A 60 -2.96 -1.46 -5.75
C VAL A 60 -3.80 -0.49 -6.59
N GLY A 61 -3.67 0.82 -6.37
CA GLY A 61 -4.38 1.85 -7.14
C GLY A 61 -3.58 2.45 -8.29
N ALA A 62 -2.32 2.04 -8.52
CA ALA A 62 -1.44 2.71 -9.49
C ALA A 62 -1.99 2.64 -10.93
N ALA A 63 -2.53 1.48 -11.34
CA ALA A 63 -3.05 1.29 -12.68
C ALA A 63 -4.44 1.94 -12.91
N LEU A 64 -5.11 2.48 -11.87
CA LEU A 64 -6.36 3.24 -12.03
C LEU A 64 -6.18 4.50 -12.89
N GLY A 65 -4.96 5.04 -12.99
CA GLY A 65 -4.66 6.15 -13.91
C GLY A 65 -5.00 5.80 -15.37
N LEU A 66 -4.92 4.52 -15.72
CA LEU A 66 -5.20 3.99 -17.06
C LEU A 66 -6.69 3.72 -17.31
N MET A 67 -7.53 3.76 -16.26
CA MET A 67 -8.96 3.43 -16.34
C MET A 67 -9.66 4.23 -17.46
N GLY A 68 -10.51 3.56 -18.23
CA GLY A 68 -11.12 4.13 -19.44
C GLY A 68 -10.22 4.16 -20.69
N HIS A 69 -8.93 3.82 -20.56
CA HIS A 69 -7.97 3.80 -21.67
C HIS A 69 -7.35 2.44 -21.95
N LEU A 70 -7.77 1.37 -21.24
CA LEU A 70 -7.25 0.01 -21.40
C LEU A 70 -7.14 -0.46 -22.86
N PRO A 71 -8.15 -0.29 -23.74
CA PRO A 71 -8.05 -0.69 -25.15
C PRO A 71 -6.87 -0.04 -25.89
N ARG A 72 -6.43 1.15 -25.45
CA ARG A 72 -5.31 1.90 -26.05
C ARG A 72 -3.95 1.47 -25.51
N VAL A 73 -3.91 0.91 -24.29
CA VAL A 73 -2.65 0.60 -23.59
C VAL A 73 -2.36 -0.90 -23.51
N ARG A 74 -3.35 -1.79 -23.60
CA ARG A 74 -3.17 -3.23 -23.37
C ARG A 74 -2.15 -3.94 -24.27
N ARG A 75 -1.77 -3.34 -25.40
CA ARG A 75 -0.72 -3.87 -26.31
C ARG A 75 0.66 -3.26 -26.06
N ARG A 76 0.80 -2.34 -25.09
CA ARG A 76 2.07 -1.75 -24.72
C ARG A 76 2.88 -2.76 -23.91
N LYS A 77 4.20 -2.65 -24.05
CA LYS A 77 5.16 -3.49 -23.33
C LYS A 77 5.68 -2.82 -22.06
N THR A 78 5.67 -1.50 -22.03
CA THR A 78 6.26 -0.71 -20.94
C THR A 78 5.25 0.24 -20.33
N THR A 79 5.44 0.50 -19.04
CA THR A 79 4.62 1.43 -18.26
C THR A 79 4.69 2.84 -18.82
N ASN A 80 5.89 3.35 -19.14
CA ASN A 80 6.04 4.66 -19.77
C ASN A 80 5.29 4.76 -21.11
N GLY A 81 5.37 3.70 -21.94
CA GLY A 81 4.63 3.65 -23.21
C GLY A 81 3.10 3.67 -23.03
N ALA A 82 2.59 3.11 -21.92
CA ALA A 82 1.19 3.20 -21.55
C ALA A 82 0.81 4.61 -21.05
N LEU A 83 1.59 5.19 -20.14
CA LEU A 83 1.38 6.54 -19.60
C LEU A 83 1.37 7.59 -20.71
N THR A 84 2.36 7.55 -21.62
CA THR A 84 2.42 8.43 -22.80
C THR A 84 1.14 8.33 -23.63
N ARG A 85 0.60 7.11 -23.81
CA ARG A 85 -0.61 6.92 -24.60
C ARG A 85 -1.86 7.48 -23.92
N VAL A 86 -1.93 7.40 -22.60
CA VAL A 86 -3.01 8.03 -21.82
C VAL A 86 -2.87 9.55 -21.86
N ALA A 87 -1.67 10.11 -21.67
CA ALA A 87 -1.43 11.55 -21.77
C ALA A 87 -1.90 12.13 -23.12
N LEU A 88 -1.62 11.43 -24.23
CA LEU A 88 -2.12 11.81 -25.56
C LEU A 88 -3.65 11.73 -25.68
N ALA A 89 -4.29 10.78 -24.99
CA ALA A 89 -5.75 10.66 -24.98
C ALA A 89 -6.41 11.72 -24.10
N GLU A 90 -5.74 12.15 -23.04
CA GLU A 90 -6.18 13.14 -22.04
C GLU A 90 -5.67 14.56 -22.35
N TRP A 91 -5.34 14.88 -23.61
CA TRP A 91 -4.61 16.12 -23.96
C TRP A 91 -5.25 17.42 -23.44
N LEU A 92 -6.59 17.50 -23.40
CA LEU A 92 -7.31 18.65 -22.82
C LEU A 92 -7.12 18.74 -21.30
N GLY A 93 -7.18 17.59 -20.62
CA GLY A 93 -6.92 17.50 -19.18
C GLY A 93 -5.48 17.87 -18.87
N MET A 94 -4.53 17.32 -19.64
CA MET A 94 -3.10 17.66 -19.54
C MET A 94 -2.86 19.16 -19.70
N PHE A 95 -3.46 19.80 -20.72
CA PHE A 95 -3.31 21.25 -20.93
C PHE A 95 -3.88 22.07 -19.76
N ARG A 96 -5.06 21.71 -19.24
CA ARG A 96 -5.67 22.39 -18.09
C ARG A 96 -4.82 22.26 -16.84
N THR A 97 -4.33 21.06 -16.55
CA THR A 97 -3.44 20.77 -15.42
C THR A 97 -2.13 21.53 -15.56
N TRP A 98 -1.53 21.53 -16.76
CA TRP A 98 -0.30 22.26 -17.03
C TRP A 98 -0.48 23.77 -16.84
N SER A 99 -1.55 24.35 -17.38
CA SER A 99 -1.86 25.78 -17.21
C SER A 99 -2.11 26.16 -15.74
N ALA A 100 -2.62 25.24 -14.92
CA ALA A 100 -2.90 25.49 -13.51
C ALA A 100 -1.66 25.36 -12.62
N PHE A 101 -0.82 24.36 -12.87
CA PHE A 101 0.22 23.95 -11.91
C PHE A 101 1.65 23.95 -12.46
N HIS A 102 1.84 24.09 -13.76
CA HIS A 102 3.14 24.09 -14.44
C HIS A 102 4.06 22.93 -13.98
N PRO A 103 3.59 21.66 -14.02
CA PRO A 103 4.37 20.51 -13.63
C PRO A 103 5.65 20.41 -14.49
N PRO A 104 6.79 20.04 -13.90
CA PRO A 104 8.05 19.95 -14.62
C PRO A 104 8.14 18.69 -15.50
N THR A 105 7.32 17.67 -15.24
CA THR A 105 7.34 16.38 -15.94
C THR A 105 5.97 16.01 -16.53
N MET A 106 5.98 15.12 -17.53
CA MET A 106 4.74 14.60 -18.12
C MET A 106 3.97 13.75 -17.09
N GLU A 107 4.69 12.97 -16.29
CA GLU A 107 4.19 12.05 -15.28
C GLU A 107 3.40 12.82 -14.21
N GLU A 108 3.99 13.84 -13.58
CA GLU A 108 3.28 14.67 -12.60
C GLU A 108 2.06 15.36 -13.20
N CYS A 109 2.15 15.83 -14.45
CA CYS A 109 1.01 16.39 -15.16
C CYS A 109 -0.10 15.36 -15.36
N LEU A 110 0.26 14.13 -15.76
CA LEU A 110 -0.69 13.05 -15.98
C LEU A 110 -1.33 12.61 -14.67
N TYR A 111 -0.54 12.40 -13.61
CA TYR A 111 -1.03 12.01 -12.29
C TYR A 111 -2.03 13.04 -11.76
N ALA A 112 -1.72 14.33 -11.82
CA ALA A 112 -2.67 15.37 -11.41
C ALA A 112 -3.92 15.43 -12.30
N THR A 113 -3.79 15.15 -13.59
CA THR A 113 -4.91 15.09 -14.54
C THR A 113 -5.89 13.96 -14.22
N VAL A 114 -5.39 12.77 -13.90
CA VAL A 114 -6.22 11.58 -13.62
C VAL A 114 -6.57 11.42 -12.15
N ALA A 115 -5.96 12.20 -11.25
CA ALA A 115 -6.10 12.09 -9.80
C ALA A 115 -7.56 12.08 -9.32
N PRO A 116 -8.51 12.89 -9.83
CA PRO A 116 -9.89 12.80 -9.37
C PRO A 116 -10.54 11.44 -9.58
N ARG A 117 -10.24 10.82 -10.73
CA ARG A 117 -10.76 9.50 -11.10
C ARG A 117 -10.10 8.39 -10.27
N VAL A 118 -8.80 8.47 -10.05
CA VAL A 118 -8.05 7.52 -9.21
C VAL A 118 -8.49 7.61 -7.75
N HIS A 119 -8.54 8.82 -7.20
CA HIS A 119 -8.95 9.07 -5.83
C HIS A 119 -10.37 8.56 -5.58
N ARG A 120 -11.35 8.89 -6.43
CA ARG A 120 -12.72 8.41 -6.26
C ARG A 120 -12.81 6.89 -6.23
N ALA A 121 -12.13 6.21 -7.16
CA ALA A 121 -12.13 4.76 -7.21
C ALA A 121 -11.49 4.10 -5.97
N MET A 122 -10.40 4.68 -5.45
CA MET A 122 -9.81 4.24 -4.17
C MET A 122 -10.76 4.52 -2.99
N TYR A 123 -11.24 5.76 -2.88
CA TYR A 123 -12.07 6.21 -1.77
C TYR A 123 -13.37 5.41 -1.67
N GLU A 124 -14.18 5.38 -2.74
CA GLU A 124 -15.48 4.72 -2.70
C GLU A 124 -15.37 3.21 -2.49
N THR A 125 -14.36 2.56 -3.10
CA THR A 125 -14.09 1.13 -2.91
C THR A 125 -13.76 0.83 -1.44
N PHE A 126 -12.76 1.50 -0.89
CA PHE A 126 -12.23 1.13 0.43
C PHE A 126 -13.04 1.72 1.60
N SER A 127 -13.66 2.90 1.44
CA SER A 127 -14.69 3.40 2.36
C SER A 127 -15.89 2.46 2.40
N GLY A 128 -16.37 2.01 1.23
CA GLY A 128 -17.46 1.05 1.14
C GLY A 128 -17.13 -0.31 1.75
N ILE A 129 -15.92 -0.83 1.51
CA ILE A 129 -15.44 -2.06 2.17
C ILE A 129 -15.41 -1.89 3.69
N ALA A 130 -14.82 -0.80 4.18
CA ALA A 130 -14.69 -0.56 5.61
C ALA A 130 -16.05 -0.53 6.31
N ARG A 131 -17.01 0.22 5.76
CA ARG A 131 -18.37 0.33 6.27
C ARG A 131 -19.16 -0.97 6.18
N ASP A 132 -19.20 -1.59 5.00
CA ASP A 132 -20.12 -2.70 4.75
C ASP A 132 -19.68 -3.99 5.46
N PHE A 133 -18.37 -4.15 5.71
CA PHE A 133 -17.81 -5.29 6.44
C PHE A 133 -17.40 -4.93 7.88
N GLY A 134 -17.53 -3.68 8.32
CA GLY A 134 -17.14 -3.23 9.66
C GLY A 134 -15.66 -3.48 9.96
N LEU A 135 -14.78 -3.07 9.04
CA LEU A 135 -13.32 -3.27 9.08
C LEU A 135 -12.60 -1.94 9.27
N TRP A 136 -11.50 -1.94 10.03
CA TRP A 136 -10.46 -0.94 9.85
C TRP A 136 -9.68 -1.30 8.59
N VAL A 137 -9.58 -0.38 7.63
CA VAL A 137 -8.98 -0.66 6.32
C VAL A 137 -7.78 0.23 6.09
N VAL A 138 -6.62 -0.36 5.84
CA VAL A 138 -5.49 0.35 5.21
C VAL A 138 -5.51 -0.01 3.73
N ALA A 139 -5.90 0.97 2.91
CA ALA A 139 -6.40 0.79 1.55
C ALA A 139 -5.32 0.53 0.48
N GLY A 140 -4.14 0.04 0.88
CA GLY A 140 -3.00 -0.01 -0.03
C GLY A 140 -2.54 1.38 -0.43
N SER A 141 -2.04 1.56 -1.65
CA SER A 141 -1.64 2.90 -2.12
C SER A 141 -1.94 3.20 -3.59
N ALA A 142 -1.98 4.50 -3.89
CA ALA A 142 -2.11 5.05 -5.23
C ALA A 142 -1.19 6.28 -5.41
N LEU A 143 -0.85 6.59 -6.66
CA LEU A 143 -0.03 7.75 -7.02
C LEU A 143 -0.92 8.98 -7.14
N LEU A 144 -0.84 9.88 -6.16
CA LEU A 144 -1.75 11.03 -6.07
C LEU A 144 -1.01 12.28 -5.58
N PRO A 145 -1.32 13.45 -6.15
CA PRO A 145 -1.05 14.72 -5.48
C PRO A 145 -1.85 14.88 -4.18
N THR A 146 -1.61 15.99 -3.49
CA THR A 146 -2.42 16.36 -2.32
C THR A 146 -3.84 16.75 -2.73
N ASN A 147 -4.87 16.20 -2.07
CA ASN A 147 -6.23 16.71 -2.18
C ASN A 147 -6.38 17.99 -1.34
N ARG A 148 -6.76 19.12 -1.95
CA ARG A 148 -6.99 20.37 -1.21
C ARG A 148 -8.31 20.38 -0.45
N LEU A 149 -9.22 19.46 -0.75
CA LEU A 149 -10.54 19.35 -0.10
C LEU A 149 -10.50 18.56 1.22
N GLY A 150 -9.32 18.06 1.60
CA GLY A 150 -9.15 17.17 2.76
C GLY A 150 -9.26 15.68 2.40
N PRO A 151 -9.07 14.81 3.38
CA PRO A 151 -8.97 13.36 3.16
C PRO A 151 -10.31 12.62 3.19
N ASP A 152 -11.29 13.07 3.97
CA ASP A 152 -12.57 12.40 4.20
C ASP A 152 -13.67 12.87 3.25
N THR A 153 -13.43 12.73 1.95
CA THR A 153 -14.41 13.04 0.90
C THR A 153 -14.09 12.25 -0.37
N PRO A 154 -15.10 11.81 -1.15
CA PRO A 154 -14.89 11.23 -2.48
C PRO A 154 -14.61 12.28 -3.58
N GLU A 155 -14.74 13.57 -3.25
CA GLU A 155 -14.41 14.66 -4.14
C GLU A 155 -12.92 15.00 -4.08
N TYR A 156 -12.35 15.35 -5.23
CA TYR A 156 -10.92 15.59 -5.32
C TYR A 156 -10.63 16.84 -6.12
N ALA A 157 -9.80 17.71 -5.54
CA ALA A 157 -9.17 18.78 -6.27
C ALA A 157 -7.68 18.81 -5.93
N PRO A 158 -6.78 18.66 -6.92
CA PRO A 158 -5.34 18.69 -6.67
C PRO A 158 -4.93 20.05 -6.11
N ALA A 159 -4.13 20.05 -5.05
CA ALA A 159 -3.47 21.24 -4.51
C ALA A 159 -2.26 21.68 -5.35
N GLY A 160 -1.75 20.78 -6.20
CA GLY A 160 -0.61 20.95 -7.09
C GLY A 160 -0.35 19.67 -7.87
N ALA A 161 0.76 19.59 -8.59
CA ALA A 161 1.13 18.40 -9.36
C ALA A 161 2.16 17.49 -8.68
N ARG A 162 2.76 17.93 -7.57
CA ARG A 162 3.68 17.13 -6.75
C ARG A 162 2.99 15.85 -6.32
N THR A 163 3.46 14.71 -6.81
CA THR A 163 2.80 13.41 -6.66
C THR A 163 3.48 12.54 -5.62
N PHE A 164 2.70 11.82 -4.83
CA PHE A 164 3.18 10.95 -3.76
C PHE A 164 2.60 9.54 -3.91
N ASN A 165 3.33 8.53 -3.45
CA ASN A 165 2.76 7.22 -3.17
C ASN A 165 1.96 7.30 -1.86
N THR A 166 0.63 7.30 -1.99
CA THR A 166 -0.30 7.70 -0.92
C THR A 166 -1.21 6.55 -0.52
N SER A 167 -1.28 6.26 0.78
CA SER A 167 -2.18 5.29 1.40
C SER A 167 -3.26 5.97 2.24
N TYR A 168 -4.48 5.45 2.17
CA TYR A 168 -5.61 5.90 3.00
C TYR A 168 -5.91 4.87 4.10
N THR A 169 -6.26 5.35 5.29
CA THR A 169 -6.83 4.51 6.35
C THR A 169 -8.28 4.88 6.60
N PHE A 170 -9.16 3.89 6.60
CA PHE A 170 -10.60 4.05 6.84
C PHE A 170 -11.02 3.39 8.15
N SER A 171 -11.89 4.06 8.92
CA SER A 171 -12.55 3.47 10.08
C SER A 171 -13.67 2.52 9.66
N PRO A 172 -14.19 1.67 10.57
CA PRO A 172 -15.32 0.78 10.30
C PRO A 172 -16.63 1.46 9.88
N ASP A 173 -16.73 2.79 10.02
CA ASP A 173 -17.89 3.56 9.56
C ASP A 173 -17.71 4.05 8.10
N GLY A 174 -16.53 3.84 7.52
CA GLY A 174 -16.18 4.27 6.17
C GLY A 174 -15.53 5.66 6.09
N HIS A 175 -15.20 6.29 7.22
CA HIS A 175 -14.52 7.59 7.24
C HIS A 175 -13.02 7.44 6.98
N CYS A 176 -12.45 8.27 6.13
CA CYS A 176 -11.00 8.37 5.96
C CYS A 176 -10.39 9.11 7.15
N VAL A 177 -9.72 8.36 8.02
CA VAL A 177 -9.16 8.86 9.29
C VAL A 177 -7.67 9.16 9.21
N ALA A 178 -6.96 8.70 8.17
CA ALA A 178 -5.58 9.05 7.93
C ALA A 178 -5.18 8.99 6.45
N VAL A 179 -4.17 9.78 6.12
CA VAL A 179 -3.44 9.72 4.84
C VAL A 179 -1.96 9.57 5.16
N THR A 180 -1.34 8.53 4.62
CA THR A 180 0.09 8.25 4.77
C THR A 180 0.78 8.41 3.43
N ARG A 181 1.91 9.10 3.38
CA ARG A 181 2.74 9.25 2.18
C ARG A 181 4.06 8.55 2.40
N LYS A 182 4.45 7.70 1.45
CA LYS A 182 5.71 6.96 1.50
C LYS A 182 6.88 7.92 1.71
N VAL A 183 7.70 7.65 2.71
CA VAL A 183 8.82 8.53 3.09
C VAL A 183 10.07 8.16 2.28
N ASN A 184 10.39 6.88 2.22
CA ASN A 184 11.56 6.36 1.52
C ASN A 184 11.15 5.86 0.14
N LEU A 185 11.58 6.55 -0.92
CA LEU A 185 11.34 6.11 -2.29
C LEU A 185 12.39 5.08 -2.70
N VAL A 186 11.95 4.01 -3.34
CA VAL A 186 12.83 2.94 -3.79
C VAL A 186 13.67 3.43 -4.98
N PRO A 187 15.01 3.38 -4.91
CA PRO A 187 15.88 3.78 -6.02
C PRO A 187 15.60 2.96 -7.28
N THR A 188 15.76 3.58 -8.44
CA THR A 188 15.52 3.00 -9.79
C THR A 188 14.08 2.55 -10.09
N GLN A 189 13.16 2.73 -9.15
CA GLN A 189 11.74 2.35 -9.32
C GLN A 189 10.82 3.55 -9.17
N GLU A 190 10.87 4.24 -8.03
CA GLU A 190 9.93 5.32 -7.70
C GLU A 190 10.51 6.71 -7.98
N ASP A 191 11.83 6.84 -7.91
CA ASP A 191 12.57 8.02 -8.34
C ASP A 191 12.38 8.33 -9.83
N VAL A 192 12.32 7.28 -10.67
CA VAL A 192 12.06 7.39 -12.11
C VAL A 192 10.58 7.62 -12.46
N LEU A 193 9.67 7.48 -11.48
CA LEU A 193 8.26 7.85 -11.60
C LEU A 193 7.99 9.30 -11.21
N HIS A 194 9.04 10.09 -10.93
CA HIS A 194 8.94 11.48 -10.48
C HIS A 194 8.05 11.66 -9.25
N LEU A 195 8.10 10.68 -8.34
CA LEU A 195 7.42 10.76 -7.06
C LEU A 195 8.20 11.63 -6.09
N SER A 196 7.45 12.23 -5.18
CA SER A 196 7.98 13.00 -4.07
C SER A 196 7.90 12.20 -2.79
N PRO A 197 8.95 12.25 -1.95
CA PRO A 197 8.89 11.64 -0.63
C PRO A 197 7.93 12.41 0.27
N GLY A 198 7.24 11.66 1.12
CA GLY A 198 6.62 12.17 2.33
C GLY A 198 7.67 12.59 3.37
N ARG A 199 7.21 12.99 4.55
CA ARG A 199 8.09 13.35 5.67
C ARG A 199 7.77 12.41 6.84
N PRO A 200 8.77 11.91 7.57
CA PRO A 200 8.53 11.01 8.70
C PRO A 200 7.67 11.66 9.79
N GLU A 201 7.81 12.97 10.01
CA GLU A 201 7.00 13.75 10.95
C GLU A 201 5.52 13.88 10.56
N ASP A 202 5.19 13.64 9.29
CA ASP A 202 3.82 13.64 8.80
C ASP A 202 3.15 12.24 8.90
N LEU A 203 3.88 11.21 9.38
CA LEU A 203 3.32 9.88 9.54
C LEU A 203 2.26 9.85 10.66
N PRO A 204 1.01 9.50 10.37
CA PRO A 204 -0.07 9.53 11.35
C PRO A 204 0.04 8.37 12.35
N VAL A 205 -0.27 8.68 13.61
CA VAL A 205 -0.49 7.70 14.68
C VAL A 205 -1.96 7.74 15.06
N LEU A 206 -2.67 6.64 14.82
CA LEU A 206 -4.11 6.54 15.06
C LEU A 206 -4.40 5.82 16.36
N ASP A 207 -5.20 6.42 17.23
CA ASP A 207 -5.79 5.69 18.36
C ASP A 207 -6.95 4.83 17.83
N THR A 208 -6.83 3.51 18.01
CA THR A 208 -7.85 2.54 17.60
C THR A 208 -8.31 1.70 18.80
N PRO A 209 -9.45 0.98 18.69
CA PRO A 209 -9.92 0.07 19.75
C PRO A 209 -8.94 -1.07 20.10
N PHE A 210 -7.88 -1.26 19.31
CA PHE A 210 -6.88 -2.30 19.48
C PHE A 210 -5.46 -1.77 19.66
N GLY A 211 -5.32 -0.51 20.09
CA GLY A 211 -4.04 0.15 20.34
C GLY A 211 -3.68 1.19 19.28
N LYS A 212 -2.48 1.76 19.39
CA LYS A 212 -2.01 2.75 18.42
C LYS A 212 -1.61 2.06 17.10
N LEU A 213 -2.23 2.48 16.00
CA LEU A 213 -1.95 2.01 14.64
C LEU A 213 -1.07 3.02 13.90
N GLY A 214 0.00 2.52 13.27
CA GLY A 214 0.82 3.28 12.33
C GLY A 214 0.83 2.62 10.96
N THR A 215 0.87 3.43 9.90
CA THR A 215 1.01 2.94 8.52
C THR A 215 2.37 3.30 7.97
N LEU A 216 3.04 2.30 7.39
CA LEU A 216 4.27 2.41 6.61
C LEU A 216 3.94 2.06 5.17
N VAL A 217 4.70 2.55 4.19
CA VAL A 217 4.53 2.10 2.80
C VAL A 217 5.80 1.42 2.34
N CYS A 218 5.73 0.10 2.17
CA CYS A 218 6.76 -0.76 1.60
C CYS A 218 8.14 -0.52 2.19
N TYR A 219 8.96 0.26 1.49
CA TYR A 219 10.33 0.55 1.85
C TYR A 219 10.49 1.27 3.19
N ASP A 220 9.44 1.95 3.67
CA ASP A 220 9.40 2.54 5.01
C ASP A 220 9.53 1.50 6.14
N GLY A 221 9.24 0.23 5.86
CA GLY A 221 9.41 -0.90 6.79
C GLY A 221 10.80 -1.52 6.81
N PHE A 222 11.78 -0.92 6.15
CA PHE A 222 13.17 -1.39 6.17
C PHE A 222 13.98 -0.66 7.23
N ARG A 223 15.04 -1.33 7.72
CA ARG A 223 15.93 -0.79 8.76
C ARG A 223 17.10 0.02 8.22
N GLU A 224 17.43 -0.15 6.95
CA GLU A 224 18.60 0.46 6.32
C GLU A 224 18.36 0.76 4.84
N PRO A 225 19.10 1.72 4.26
CA PRO A 225 18.98 2.05 2.85
C PRO A 225 19.48 0.90 1.96
N HIS A 226 18.95 0.80 0.73
CA HIS A 226 19.31 -0.24 -0.23
C HIS A 226 20.65 0.07 -0.89
N THR A 227 21.03 1.35 -0.92
CA THR A 227 22.28 1.84 -1.48
C THR A 227 22.91 2.86 -0.53
N SER A 228 24.23 3.06 -0.65
CA SER A 228 24.91 4.15 0.07
C SER A 228 24.55 5.55 -0.45
N GLY A 229 23.77 5.65 -1.53
CA GLY A 229 23.38 6.90 -2.19
C GLY A 229 22.13 7.56 -1.63
N GLU A 230 21.59 7.06 -0.51
CA GLU A 230 20.31 7.48 0.07
C GLU A 230 20.51 8.18 1.44
N PRO A 231 21.16 9.36 1.48
CA PRO A 231 21.51 10.03 2.74
C PRO A 231 20.29 10.52 3.54
N TYR A 232 19.10 10.50 2.92
CA TYR A 232 17.84 10.93 3.53
C TYR A 232 16.94 9.75 3.92
N PHE A 233 17.43 8.51 3.86
CA PHE A 233 16.67 7.36 4.33
C PHE A 233 16.34 7.48 5.82
N VAL A 234 15.12 7.11 6.18
CA VAL A 234 14.62 7.14 7.56
C VAL A 234 14.04 5.78 7.94
N PRO A 235 14.50 5.13 9.03
CA PRO A 235 13.92 3.88 9.53
C PRO A 235 12.56 4.15 10.19
N CYS A 236 11.51 4.29 9.38
CA CYS A 236 10.22 4.81 9.80
C CYS A 236 9.52 3.93 10.85
N ALA A 237 9.75 2.62 10.86
CA ALA A 237 9.21 1.76 11.91
C ALA A 237 9.78 2.10 13.30
N GLN A 238 11.07 2.48 13.40
CA GLN A 238 11.66 2.93 14.68
C GLN A 238 11.08 4.28 15.11
N TYR A 239 10.82 5.17 14.15
CA TYR A 239 10.17 6.45 14.42
C TYR A 239 8.76 6.25 15.00
N LEU A 240 7.93 5.42 14.37
CA LEU A 240 6.58 5.10 14.85
C LEU A 240 6.58 4.34 16.19
N ASP A 241 7.54 3.44 16.41
CA ASP A 241 7.72 2.76 17.70
C ASP A 241 7.99 3.75 18.83
N ALA A 242 8.83 4.76 18.58
CA ALA A 242 9.12 5.83 19.55
C ALA A 242 7.88 6.68 19.86
N LEU A 243 6.94 6.80 18.92
CA LEU A 243 5.63 7.44 19.12
C LEU A 243 4.59 6.53 19.80
N GLY A 244 4.96 5.30 20.16
CA GLY A 244 4.11 4.39 20.93
C GLY A 244 3.18 3.54 20.06
N VAL A 245 3.43 3.41 18.77
CA VAL A 245 2.66 2.50 17.90
C VAL A 245 2.79 1.06 18.37
N GLU A 246 1.68 0.34 18.38
CA GLU A 246 1.57 -1.07 18.82
C GLU A 246 1.30 -2.01 17.64
N VAL A 247 0.63 -1.51 16.60
CA VAL A 247 0.32 -2.25 15.37
C VAL A 247 0.82 -1.47 14.15
N LEU A 248 1.61 -2.12 13.30
CA LEU A 248 2.05 -1.57 12.02
C LEU A 248 1.27 -2.21 10.86
N ALA A 249 0.75 -1.38 9.98
CA ALA A 249 0.32 -1.79 8.64
C ALA A 249 1.39 -1.39 7.63
N GLN A 250 1.85 -2.33 6.80
CA GLN A 250 2.87 -2.09 5.77
C GLN A 250 2.39 -2.60 4.40
N PRO A 251 1.48 -1.89 3.72
CA PRO A 251 1.24 -2.08 2.28
C PRO A 251 2.56 -2.20 1.51
N SER A 252 2.75 -3.28 0.74
CA SER A 252 3.98 -3.51 -0.04
C SER A 252 3.74 -4.04 -1.44
N ALA A 253 4.64 -3.74 -2.36
CA ALA A 253 4.68 -4.31 -3.70
C ALA A 253 6.13 -4.57 -4.11
N ASN A 254 6.57 -5.83 -4.04
CA ASN A 254 7.90 -6.20 -4.51
C ASN A 254 7.91 -6.37 -6.04
N ALA A 255 8.54 -5.45 -6.78
CA ALA A 255 8.63 -5.49 -8.24
C ALA A 255 9.85 -6.26 -8.80
N TRP A 256 10.53 -7.05 -7.95
CA TRP A 256 11.64 -7.92 -8.36
C TRP A 256 11.29 -9.38 -8.19
N SER A 257 11.96 -10.25 -8.94
CA SER A 257 11.80 -11.68 -8.73
C SER A 257 12.21 -12.09 -7.31
N TRP A 258 11.33 -12.81 -6.62
CA TRP A 258 11.39 -13.14 -5.21
C TRP A 258 12.61 -13.98 -4.84
N ASP A 259 12.97 -14.94 -5.70
CA ASP A 259 14.12 -15.83 -5.49
C ASP A 259 15.30 -15.49 -6.41
N ALA A 260 15.29 -14.30 -7.03
CA ALA A 260 16.43 -13.81 -7.78
C ALA A 260 17.47 -13.15 -6.86
N PRO A 261 18.74 -13.04 -7.31
CA PRO A 261 19.73 -12.23 -6.61
C PRO A 261 19.21 -10.81 -6.36
N TRP A 262 19.47 -10.29 -5.17
CA TRP A 262 19.09 -8.94 -4.81
C TRP A 262 19.75 -7.91 -5.75
N ALA A 263 18.95 -6.98 -6.26
CA ALA A 263 19.34 -6.04 -7.30
C ALA A 263 20.50 -5.11 -6.90
N PHE A 264 20.70 -4.91 -5.59
CA PHE A 264 21.73 -4.03 -5.04
C PHE A 264 22.86 -4.78 -4.33
N ASN A 265 22.99 -6.09 -4.55
CA ASN A 265 24.15 -6.85 -4.09
C ASN A 265 25.46 -6.18 -4.53
N ALA A 266 26.38 -5.98 -3.59
CA ALA A 266 27.74 -5.57 -3.89
C ALA A 266 28.51 -6.68 -4.63
N PRO A 267 29.63 -6.37 -5.30
CA PRO A 267 30.44 -7.40 -5.96
C PRO A 267 30.86 -8.52 -4.99
N GLY A 268 30.42 -9.74 -5.27
CA GLY A 268 30.69 -10.92 -4.45
C GLY A 268 29.56 -11.30 -3.48
N GLU A 269 28.53 -10.46 -3.33
CA GLU A 269 27.34 -10.80 -2.55
C GLU A 269 26.36 -11.66 -3.37
N THR A 270 25.68 -12.58 -2.69
CA THR A 270 24.75 -13.53 -3.30
C THR A 270 23.39 -13.56 -2.61
N GLN A 271 23.07 -12.53 -1.83
CA GLN A 271 21.80 -12.46 -1.10
C GLN A 271 20.65 -12.52 -2.10
N LEU A 272 19.64 -13.35 -1.82
CA LEU A 272 18.42 -13.40 -2.59
C LEU A 272 17.46 -12.29 -2.16
N ARG A 273 16.58 -11.86 -3.06
CA ARG A 273 15.53 -10.89 -2.71
C ARG A 273 14.67 -11.38 -1.53
N SER A 274 14.37 -12.68 -1.50
CA SER A 274 13.62 -13.30 -0.41
C SER A 274 14.35 -13.20 0.92
N GLU A 275 15.66 -13.38 0.96
CA GLU A 275 16.48 -13.24 2.17
C GLU A 275 16.55 -11.78 2.63
N GLN A 276 16.71 -10.86 1.69
CA GLN A 276 16.80 -9.42 1.95
C GLN A 276 15.57 -8.89 2.71
N TRP A 277 14.36 -9.30 2.30
CA TRP A 277 13.12 -8.90 2.97
C TRP A 277 13.07 -9.30 4.45
N PHE A 278 13.67 -10.44 4.81
CA PHE A 278 13.76 -10.88 6.21
C PHE A 278 14.92 -10.23 6.95
N ASN A 279 16.07 -10.03 6.31
CA ASN A 279 17.28 -9.46 6.91
C ASN A 279 17.20 -7.95 7.16
N GLU A 280 16.47 -7.24 6.30
CA GLU A 280 16.43 -5.77 6.29
C GLU A 280 15.04 -5.21 6.56
N GLY A 281 13.98 -5.98 6.30
CA GLY A 281 12.59 -5.56 6.48
C GLY A 281 12.08 -5.68 7.93
N LEU A 282 10.75 -5.57 8.08
CA LEU A 282 10.08 -5.52 9.39
C LEU A 282 10.37 -6.75 10.26
N PHE A 283 10.59 -7.93 9.69
CA PHE A 283 10.91 -9.13 10.48
C PHE A 283 12.12 -8.92 11.38
N THR A 284 13.22 -8.39 10.83
CA THR A 284 14.40 -8.06 11.62
C THR A 284 14.19 -6.77 12.42
N GLN A 285 13.55 -5.76 11.84
CA GLN A 285 13.38 -4.47 12.50
C GLN A 285 12.58 -4.60 13.82
N LEU A 286 11.52 -5.42 13.84
CA LEU A 286 10.69 -5.70 15.01
C LEU A 286 11.50 -6.15 16.24
N ARG A 287 12.62 -6.85 16.05
CA ARG A 287 13.50 -7.30 17.15
C ARG A 287 14.08 -6.12 17.94
N THR A 288 14.25 -4.98 17.29
CA THR A 288 14.82 -3.75 17.86
C THR A 288 13.76 -2.81 18.44
N LEU A 289 12.48 -3.04 18.14
CA LEU A 289 11.37 -2.20 18.56
C LEU A 289 10.93 -2.52 19.99
N LYS A 290 10.29 -1.55 20.66
CA LYS A 290 9.88 -1.65 22.08
C LYS A 290 8.38 -1.77 22.27
N ARG A 291 7.59 -1.11 21.44
CA ARG A 291 6.14 -0.93 21.56
C ARG A 291 5.38 -1.71 20.50
N VAL A 292 5.87 -1.72 19.26
CA VAL A 292 5.21 -2.44 18.17
C VAL A 292 5.19 -3.93 18.48
N ARG A 293 3.99 -4.49 18.57
CA ARG A 293 3.74 -5.90 18.83
C ARG A 293 3.37 -6.66 17.56
N TYR A 294 2.57 -6.05 16.69
CA TYR A 294 2.06 -6.71 15.48
C TYR A 294 2.44 -5.93 14.22
N ALA A 295 2.76 -6.64 13.14
CA ALA A 295 2.91 -6.04 11.82
C ALA A 295 2.14 -6.85 10.77
N VAL A 296 1.41 -6.15 9.90
CA VAL A 296 0.64 -6.74 8.80
C VAL A 296 1.22 -6.23 7.50
N ASN A 297 1.84 -7.11 6.72
CA ASN A 297 2.55 -6.80 5.48
C ASN A 297 1.92 -7.56 4.30
N PRO A 298 0.87 -7.01 3.66
CA PRO A 298 0.36 -7.54 2.41
C PRO A 298 1.28 -7.17 1.23
N GLN A 299 1.34 -8.07 0.25
CA GLN A 299 2.10 -7.92 -0.99
C GLN A 299 1.14 -7.85 -2.19
N LEU A 300 1.45 -7.01 -3.17
CA LEU A 300 0.78 -7.04 -4.47
C LEU A 300 1.36 -8.21 -5.27
N THR A 301 0.50 -8.97 -5.96
CA THR A 301 0.96 -10.00 -6.91
C THR A 301 0.34 -9.79 -8.29
N GLY A 302 0.89 -10.47 -9.29
CA GLY A 302 0.46 -10.30 -10.68
C GLY A 302 1.32 -9.27 -11.39
N GLY A 303 0.75 -8.53 -12.33
CA GLY A 303 1.56 -7.59 -13.09
C GLY A 303 0.86 -6.94 -14.27
N PHE A 304 1.51 -5.90 -14.77
CA PHE A 304 1.10 -5.18 -15.96
C PHE A 304 2.33 -4.57 -16.64
N PHE A 305 2.34 -4.65 -17.97
CA PHE A 305 3.46 -4.20 -18.80
C PHE A 305 4.78 -4.91 -18.44
N ASP A 306 5.79 -4.13 -18.10
CA ASP A 306 7.14 -4.53 -17.69
C ASP A 306 7.26 -4.78 -16.18
N ASN A 307 6.19 -4.55 -15.41
CA ASN A 307 6.17 -4.77 -13.97
C ASN A 307 5.49 -6.10 -13.63
N THR A 308 6.21 -6.92 -12.87
CA THR A 308 5.68 -8.13 -12.23
C THR A 308 5.93 -8.01 -10.73
N PHE A 309 4.91 -8.29 -9.94
CA PHE A 309 5.00 -8.23 -8.48
C PHE A 309 4.94 -9.65 -7.91
N GLU A 310 5.91 -9.98 -7.07
CA GLU A 310 5.97 -11.28 -6.39
C GLU A 310 6.62 -11.17 -5.02
N ALA A 311 5.89 -11.54 -3.97
CA ALA A 311 6.39 -11.72 -2.62
C ALA A 311 5.27 -12.34 -1.77
N PRO A 312 5.60 -13.11 -0.72
CA PRO A 312 4.59 -13.60 0.19
C PRO A 312 4.18 -12.51 1.16
N SER A 313 2.88 -12.34 1.38
CA SER A 313 2.33 -11.54 2.46
C SER A 313 2.64 -12.17 3.81
N LEU A 314 2.80 -11.34 4.84
CA LEU A 314 3.19 -11.77 6.19
C LEU A 314 2.31 -11.10 7.25
N ILE A 315 2.04 -11.83 8.32
CA ILE A 315 1.59 -11.28 9.60
C ILE A 315 2.62 -11.68 10.66
N LEU A 316 3.17 -10.70 11.37
CA LEU A 316 4.28 -10.86 12.30
C LEU A 316 3.86 -10.48 13.72
N GLU A 317 4.43 -11.17 14.71
CA GLU A 317 4.30 -10.84 16.13
C GLU A 317 5.69 -10.72 16.77
N ARG A 318 5.88 -9.65 17.53
CA ARG A 318 7.03 -9.46 18.42
C ARG A 318 6.59 -9.74 19.86
N ARG A 319 7.16 -10.79 20.48
CA ARG A 319 6.88 -11.19 21.87
C ARG A 319 7.87 -10.62 22.87
N GLY A 320 9.06 -10.26 22.39
CA GLY A 320 10.12 -9.68 23.21
C GLY A 320 11.29 -9.20 22.36
N PRO A 321 12.37 -8.71 23.00
CA PRO A 321 13.64 -8.49 22.33
C PRO A 321 14.10 -9.79 21.67
N ASP A 322 14.48 -9.74 20.39
CA ASP A 322 14.90 -10.88 19.56
C ASP A 322 13.89 -12.03 19.39
N ASP A 323 12.67 -11.89 19.89
CA ASP A 323 11.59 -12.90 19.78
C ASP A 323 10.49 -12.40 18.83
N VAL A 324 10.67 -12.71 17.54
CA VAL A 324 9.75 -12.34 16.45
C VAL A 324 9.32 -13.59 15.69
N HIS A 325 8.01 -13.75 15.54
CA HIS A 325 7.37 -14.88 14.87
C HIS A 325 6.62 -14.45 13.62
N VAL A 326 6.67 -15.28 12.58
CA VAL A 326 5.73 -15.23 11.47
C VAL A 326 4.47 -15.99 11.89
N LEU A 327 3.38 -15.27 12.15
CA LEU A 327 2.10 -15.88 12.53
C LEU A 327 1.36 -16.45 11.32
N ALA A 328 1.44 -15.77 10.18
CA ALA A 328 0.90 -16.24 8.91
C ALA A 328 1.77 -15.77 7.74
N ARG A 329 1.81 -16.58 6.69
CA ARG A 329 2.53 -16.32 5.45
C ARG A 329 1.75 -16.90 4.27
N SER A 330 1.64 -16.17 3.17
CA SER A 330 1.01 -16.72 1.97
C SER A 330 1.88 -17.83 1.35
N ALA A 331 1.22 -18.89 0.90
CA ALA A 331 1.91 -20.08 0.40
C ALA A 331 2.59 -19.82 -0.95
N ASP A 332 1.92 -19.07 -1.83
CA ASP A 332 2.42 -18.73 -3.17
C ASP A 332 2.76 -17.23 -3.24
N PRO A 333 4.04 -16.84 -3.45
CA PRO A 333 4.44 -15.44 -3.60
C PRO A 333 3.90 -14.77 -4.88
N ARG A 334 3.30 -15.54 -5.80
CA ARG A 334 2.67 -15.05 -7.04
C ARG A 334 1.15 -15.19 -7.03
N GLY A 335 0.61 -15.82 -5.99
CA GLY A 335 -0.80 -16.18 -5.88
C GLY A 335 -1.67 -15.06 -5.32
N GLU A 336 -2.98 -15.25 -5.36
CA GLU A 336 -3.94 -14.45 -4.61
C GLU A 336 -4.21 -15.13 -3.26
N ASP A 337 -4.19 -14.37 -2.16
CA ASP A 337 -4.42 -14.91 -0.81
C ASP A 337 -5.10 -13.90 0.13
N VAL A 338 -5.71 -14.41 1.20
CA VAL A 338 -6.26 -13.62 2.31
C VAL A 338 -5.80 -14.30 3.59
N LEU A 339 -4.75 -13.74 4.21
CA LEU A 339 -4.24 -14.25 5.48
C LEU A 339 -5.10 -13.73 6.63
N HIS A 340 -5.32 -14.57 7.63
CA HIS A 340 -6.06 -14.22 8.85
C HIS A 340 -5.37 -14.81 10.07
N VAL A 341 -5.24 -13.99 11.11
CA VAL A 341 -4.92 -14.46 12.47
C VAL A 341 -5.77 -13.68 13.49
N THR A 342 -6.22 -14.37 14.53
CA THR A 342 -6.80 -13.74 15.72
C THR A 342 -5.72 -13.67 16.79
N VAL A 343 -5.38 -12.46 17.24
CA VAL A 343 -4.33 -12.21 18.23
C VAL A 343 -4.91 -11.52 19.47
N PRO A 344 -4.30 -11.67 20.66
CA PRO A 344 -4.64 -10.84 21.81
C PRO A 344 -4.29 -9.38 21.53
N ARG A 345 -5.02 -8.45 22.15
CA ARG A 345 -4.63 -7.04 22.16
C ARG A 345 -3.36 -6.81 22.97
#